data_AF-A0A7Y9DKP7-F1
#
_entry.id   AF-A0A7Y9DKP7-F1
#
_cell.length_a   1.000
_cell.length_b   1.000
_cell.length_c   1.000
_cell.angle_alpha   90.00
_cell.angle_beta   90.00
_cell.angle_gamma   90.00
#
_symmetry.space_group_name_H-M   'P 1'
#
loop_
_entity.id
_entity.type
_entity.pdbx_description
1 polymer ?
#
loop_
_entity_poly.entity_id
_entity_poly.type
_entity_poly.pdbx_seq_one_letter_code
_entity_poly.pdbx_strand_id
1 'polypeptide(L)'
;MAKTPARGTASRRLSTSALALAAAAARRFYVEGLTKVEIARQLGVSRFKVARLLADAQEAGLVQIQVVVPSSLDGDLADALRERFGVRAAYVVRPEDDTVPGQRRAVAGFTAGLLEESATADDVVGLAWGRTISQLAALLSAGLGCRFVQLSGALPRPDVEESAVELVRRAAEATGSSATTFYAPLAVPDAVTADGLRAQSGISEALAELDRLTRAVVSVGAWSPGESTALDSLGDADRHTLSAAGVVAEITGVLLGRDGREIDALSDRIVGVTGAQLRATPDVVAMACGDLRAEATAAVLRSGIVSTLVTHSSLARAVLETA
;
A
#
# COMPACT_ATOMS: atom_id res chain seq x y z
N MET A 1 -1.53 0.72 20.49
CA MET A 1 -1.94 1.90 21.30
C MET A 1 -2.94 1.55 22.40
N ALA A 2 -2.61 1.84 23.66
CA ALA A 2 -3.62 1.96 24.72
C ALA A 2 -4.31 3.33 24.53
N LYS A 3 -5.64 3.34 24.31
CA LYS A 3 -6.38 4.59 24.21
C LYS A 3 -6.49 5.20 25.61
N THR A 4 -5.54 6.03 26.01
CA THR A 4 -5.68 6.87 27.22
C THR A 4 -6.69 7.97 26.90
N PRO A 5 -7.77 8.13 27.69
CA PRO A 5 -8.81 9.11 27.37
C PRO A 5 -8.25 10.53 27.45
N ALA A 6 -8.66 11.37 26.49
CA ALA A 6 -8.33 12.78 26.44
C ALA A 6 -8.75 13.47 27.74
N ARG A 7 -7.79 14.07 28.45
CA ARG A 7 -8.08 14.93 29.60
C ARG A 7 -8.67 16.24 29.09
N GLY A 8 -9.99 16.37 29.10
CA GLY A 8 -10.62 17.69 29.06
C GLY A 8 -12.04 17.74 28.49
N THR A 9 -13.04 17.44 29.33
CA THR A 9 -14.31 18.19 29.46
C THR A 9 -15.00 17.70 30.73
N ALA A 10 -15.28 18.60 31.69
CA ALA A 10 -16.02 18.42 32.95
C ALA A 10 -16.33 16.96 33.35
N SER A 11 -15.43 16.33 34.13
CA SER A 11 -15.66 15.02 34.73
C SER A 11 -16.90 15.06 35.60
N ARG A 12 -18.03 14.61 35.04
CA ARG A 12 -19.23 14.29 35.80
C ARG A 12 -18.84 13.15 36.72
N ARG A 13 -18.52 13.45 37.99
CA ARG A 13 -18.23 12.42 38.99
C ARG A 13 -19.41 11.46 39.04
N LEU A 14 -19.27 10.31 38.40
CA LEU A 14 -20.24 9.24 38.44
C LEU A 14 -20.36 8.80 39.90
N SER A 15 -21.58 8.59 40.39
CA SER A 15 -21.77 8.02 41.72
C SER A 15 -21.18 6.61 41.76
N THR A 16 -20.82 6.14 42.95
CA THR A 16 -20.32 4.76 43.15
C THR A 16 -21.27 3.71 42.55
N SER A 17 -22.59 3.92 42.68
CA SER A 17 -23.60 3.06 42.07
C SER A 17 -23.59 3.11 40.54
N ALA A 18 -23.34 4.28 39.95
CA ALA A 18 -23.22 4.43 38.50
C ALA A 18 -21.94 3.75 37.97
N LEU A 19 -20.81 3.89 38.68
CA LEU A 19 -19.57 3.17 38.37
C LEU A 19 -19.76 1.65 38.49
N ALA A 20 -20.45 1.18 39.53
CA ALA A 20 -20.76 -0.24 39.70
C ALA A 20 -21.63 -0.78 38.56
N LEU A 21 -22.65 -0.02 38.14
CA LEU A 21 -23.52 -0.40 37.02
C LEU A 21 -22.75 -0.40 35.69
N ALA A 22 -21.85 0.56 35.48
CA ALA A 22 -20.98 0.64 34.31
C ALA A 22 -20.01 -0.55 34.25
N ALA A 23 -19.36 -0.88 35.38
CA ALA A 23 -18.50 -2.07 35.50
C ALA A 23 -19.28 -3.37 35.24
N ALA A 24 -20.50 -3.48 35.76
CA ALA A 24 -21.36 -4.65 35.58
C ALA A 24 -21.81 -4.83 34.12
N ALA A 25 -22.09 -3.74 33.40
CA ALA A 25 -22.38 -3.77 31.97
C ALA A 25 -21.12 -4.13 31.16
N ALA A 26 -19.97 -3.55 31.51
CA ALA A 26 -18.69 -3.82 30.87
C ALA A 26 -18.25 -5.27 30.99
N ARG A 27 -18.34 -5.88 32.18
CA ARG A 27 -17.98 -7.29 32.39
C ARG A 27 -18.82 -8.22 31.50
N ARG A 28 -20.14 -8.01 31.46
CA ARG A 28 -21.05 -8.79 30.62
C ARG A 28 -20.73 -8.67 29.12
N PHE A 29 -20.34 -7.48 28.68
CA PHE A 29 -20.04 -7.24 27.27
C PHE A 29 -18.66 -7.78 26.88
N TYR A 30 -17.60 -7.39 27.58
CA TYR A 30 -16.22 -7.67 27.19
C TYR A 30 -15.69 -9.03 27.66
N VAL A 31 -16.23 -9.59 28.75
CA VAL A 31 -15.77 -10.89 29.30
C VAL A 31 -16.74 -12.00 28.96
N GLU A 32 -18.05 -11.75 29.09
CA GLU A 32 -19.08 -12.77 28.89
C GLU A 32 -19.62 -12.80 27.44
N GLY A 33 -19.22 -11.86 26.59
CA GLY A 33 -19.62 -11.82 25.17
C GLY A 33 -21.09 -11.51 24.91
N LEU A 34 -21.83 -11.01 25.91
CA LEU A 34 -23.25 -10.74 25.78
C LEU A 34 -23.51 -9.52 24.90
N THR A 35 -24.58 -9.59 24.10
CA THR A 35 -25.04 -8.46 23.29
C THR A 35 -25.61 -7.34 24.18
N LYS A 36 -25.60 -6.10 23.66
CA LYS A 36 -26.19 -4.94 24.37
C LYS A 36 -27.68 -5.12 24.70
N VAL A 37 -28.39 -5.96 23.94
CA VAL A 37 -29.82 -6.27 24.15
C VAL A 37 -30.00 -7.26 25.31
N GLU A 38 -29.17 -8.29 25.40
CA GLU A 38 -29.20 -9.25 26.51
C GLU A 38 -28.83 -8.58 27.84
N ILE A 39 -27.80 -7.72 27.81
CA ILE A 39 -27.38 -6.93 28.98
C ILE A 39 -28.50 -5.99 29.41
N ALA A 40 -29.18 -5.32 28.47
CA ALA A 40 -30.30 -4.43 28.74
C ALA A 40 -31.43 -5.17 29.47
N ARG A 41 -31.79 -6.37 29.00
CA ARG A 41 -32.79 -7.23 29.65
C ARG A 41 -32.37 -7.63 31.07
N GLN A 42 -31.12 -8.03 31.27
CA GLN A 42 -30.62 -8.45 32.58
C GLN A 42 -30.52 -7.31 33.59
N LEU A 43 -30.17 -6.11 33.13
CA LEU A 43 -29.99 -4.93 33.98
C LEU A 43 -31.27 -4.09 34.14
N GLY A 44 -32.37 -4.44 33.46
CA GLY A 44 -33.62 -3.68 33.52
C GLY A 44 -33.52 -2.27 32.92
N VAL A 45 -32.63 -2.07 31.95
CA VAL A 45 -32.38 -0.77 31.30
C VAL A 45 -32.50 -0.88 29.78
N SER A 46 -32.53 0.25 29.06
CA SER A 46 -32.55 0.22 27.60
C SER A 46 -31.19 -0.15 26.98
N ARG A 47 -31.18 -0.70 25.77
CA ARG A 47 -29.94 -0.97 24.99
C ARG A 47 -29.07 0.28 24.80
N PHE A 48 -29.69 1.45 24.71
CA PHE A 48 -29.01 2.74 24.60
C PHE A 48 -28.34 3.13 25.92
N LYS A 49 -28.97 2.82 27.06
CA LYS A 49 -28.38 2.99 28.38
C LYS A 49 -27.17 2.06 28.57
N VAL A 50 -27.25 0.81 28.11
CA VAL A 50 -26.09 -0.11 28.11
C VAL A 50 -24.93 0.45 27.28
N ALA A 51 -25.19 0.93 26.06
CA ALA A 51 -24.15 1.53 25.22
C ALA A 51 -23.45 2.70 25.94
N ARG A 52 -24.23 3.55 26.62
CA ARG A 52 -23.68 4.65 27.42
C ARG A 52 -22.92 4.16 28.66
N LEU A 53 -23.38 3.13 29.35
CA LEU A 53 -22.65 2.52 30.47
C LEU A 53 -21.30 1.93 30.05
N LEU A 54 -21.20 1.35 28.85
CA LEU A 54 -19.93 0.87 28.29
C LEU A 54 -18.97 2.04 27.99
N ALA A 55 -19.49 3.14 27.45
CA ALA A 55 -18.71 4.37 27.24
C ALA A 55 -18.25 4.99 28.57
N ASP A 56 -19.17 5.11 29.55
CA ASP A 56 -18.88 5.60 30.90
C ASP A 56 -17.81 4.72 31.57
N ALA A 57 -17.83 3.39 31.36
CA ALA A 57 -16.83 2.47 31.90
C ALA A 57 -15.44 2.67 31.27
N GLN A 58 -15.36 2.94 29.97
CA GLN A 58 -14.09 3.28 29.31
C GLN A 58 -13.57 4.65 29.77
N GLU A 59 -14.43 5.67 29.80
CA GLU A 59 -14.08 7.04 30.21
C GLU A 59 -13.61 7.09 31.67
N ALA A 60 -14.26 6.32 32.56
CA ALA A 60 -13.86 6.19 33.96
C ALA A 60 -12.64 5.28 34.19
N GLY A 61 -12.05 4.70 33.13
CA GLY A 61 -10.90 3.80 33.22
C GLY A 61 -11.19 2.42 33.85
N LEU A 62 -12.47 2.05 33.99
CA LEU A 62 -12.89 0.72 34.46
C LEU A 62 -12.66 -0.37 33.41
N VAL A 63 -12.58 0.03 32.13
CA VAL A 63 -12.23 -0.84 31.00
C VAL A 63 -11.02 -0.27 30.30
N GLN A 64 -9.98 -1.09 30.18
CA GLN A 64 -8.80 -0.80 29.38
C GLN A 64 -8.74 -1.83 28.25
N ILE A 65 -8.78 -1.38 27.01
CA ILE A 65 -8.67 -2.24 25.84
C ILE A 65 -7.25 -2.10 25.30
N GLN A 66 -6.52 -3.20 25.32
CA GLN A 66 -5.21 -3.31 24.69
C GLN A 66 -5.33 -4.22 23.48
N VAL A 67 -4.97 -3.68 22.32
CA VAL A 67 -4.76 -4.47 21.10
C VAL A 67 -3.27 -4.72 20.98
N VAL A 68 -2.86 -5.98 21.06
CA VAL A 68 -1.46 -6.39 20.90
C VAL A 68 -1.21 -6.64 19.42
N VAL A 69 -0.33 -5.84 18.83
CA VAL A 69 0.13 -6.00 17.45
C VAL A 69 1.24 -7.06 17.43
N PRO A 70 1.30 -7.95 16.42
CA PRO A 70 2.41 -8.88 16.27
C PRO A 70 3.77 -8.16 16.33
N SER A 71 4.76 -8.76 16.99
CA SER A 71 6.09 -8.14 17.17
C SER A 71 6.82 -7.88 15.84
N SER A 72 6.47 -8.60 14.78
CA SER A 72 6.95 -8.40 13.42
C SER A 72 6.41 -7.13 12.75
N LEU A 73 5.50 -6.40 13.38
CA LEU A 73 4.90 -5.17 12.87
C LEU A 73 5.12 -4.00 13.84
N ASP A 74 5.15 -2.79 13.27
CA ASP A 74 5.17 -1.52 14.00
C ASP A 74 3.84 -0.77 13.79
N GLY A 75 2.87 -1.05 14.66
CA GLY A 75 1.54 -0.46 14.57
C GLY A 75 1.53 1.06 14.79
N ASP A 76 2.41 1.57 15.65
CA ASP A 76 2.45 3.01 15.95
C ASP A 76 3.02 3.80 14.75
N LEU A 77 4.05 3.28 14.08
CA LEU A 77 4.54 3.89 12.83
C LEU A 77 3.51 3.78 11.69
N ALA A 78 2.79 2.67 11.59
CA ALA A 78 1.72 2.49 10.61
C ALA A 78 0.60 3.53 10.80
N ASP A 79 0.14 3.73 12.04
CA ASP A 79 -0.87 4.74 12.36
C ASP A 79 -0.37 6.16 12.07
N ALA A 80 0.87 6.48 12.41
CA ALA A 80 1.46 7.78 12.11
C ALA A 80 1.54 8.07 10.60
N LEU A 81 1.91 7.08 9.78
CA LEU A 81 1.93 7.21 8.31
C LEU A 81 0.52 7.40 7.76
N ARG A 82 -0.46 6.62 8.24
CA ARG A 82 -1.87 6.74 7.85
C ARG A 82 -2.43 8.12 8.17
N GLU A 83 -2.17 8.62 9.36
CA GLU A 83 -2.64 9.95 9.81
C GLU A 83 -1.96 11.08 9.04
N ARG A 84 -0.65 10.97 8.79
CA ARG A 84 0.11 12.03 8.11
C ARG A 84 -0.23 12.15 6.63
N PHE A 85 -0.35 11.02 5.92
CA PHE A 85 -0.49 11.01 4.47
C PHE A 85 -1.90 10.70 3.97
N GLY A 86 -2.82 10.31 4.86
CA GLY A 86 -4.21 10.04 4.51
C GLY A 86 -4.42 8.77 3.67
N VAL A 87 -3.43 7.88 3.60
CA VAL A 87 -3.59 6.56 2.96
C VAL A 87 -4.65 5.73 3.67
N ARG A 88 -5.34 4.84 2.97
CA ARG A 88 -6.35 3.95 3.56
C ARG A 88 -5.71 2.96 4.54
N ALA A 89 -4.53 2.44 4.21
CA ALA A 89 -3.80 1.51 5.04
C ALA A 89 -2.29 1.73 4.96
N ALA A 90 -1.59 1.48 6.06
CA ALA A 90 -0.14 1.39 6.08
C ALA A 90 0.26 0.17 6.91
N TYR A 91 1.27 -0.56 6.45
CA TYR A 91 1.83 -1.72 7.13
C TYR A 91 3.34 -1.52 7.23
N VAL A 92 3.85 -1.51 8.47
CA VAL A 92 5.26 -1.31 8.76
C VAL A 92 5.82 -2.59 9.34
N VAL A 93 6.62 -3.31 8.57
CA VAL A 93 7.27 -4.54 9.01
C VAL A 93 8.56 -4.26 9.79
N ARG A 94 8.91 -5.17 10.68
CA ARG A 94 10.21 -5.25 11.34
C ARG A 94 10.98 -6.42 10.70
N PRO A 95 11.89 -6.14 9.75
CA PRO A 95 12.67 -7.21 9.14
C PRO A 95 13.61 -7.82 10.20
N GLU A 96 13.83 -9.14 10.11
CA GLU A 96 14.82 -9.83 10.95
C GLU A 96 16.25 -9.44 10.57
N ASP A 97 16.47 -9.19 9.28
CA ASP A 97 17.71 -8.68 8.70
C ASP A 97 17.45 -7.29 8.11
N ASP A 98 18.07 -6.26 8.70
CA ASP A 98 17.89 -4.87 8.28
C ASP A 98 18.76 -4.47 7.09
N THR A 99 19.42 -5.42 6.41
CA THR A 99 20.00 -5.17 5.09
C THR A 99 18.91 -4.89 4.05
N VAL A 100 19.24 -4.17 2.97
CA VAL A 100 18.28 -3.90 1.88
C VAL A 100 17.64 -5.19 1.32
N PRO A 101 18.38 -6.30 1.09
CA PRO A 101 17.76 -7.58 0.71
C PRO A 101 16.80 -8.15 1.78
N GLY A 102 17.15 -8.07 3.06
CA GLY A 102 16.30 -8.53 4.17
C GLY A 102 15.02 -7.70 4.30
N GLN A 103 15.14 -6.37 4.25
CA GLN A 103 14.01 -5.43 4.18
C GLN A 103 13.09 -5.76 3.00
N ARG A 104 13.67 -5.99 1.81
CA ARG A 104 12.92 -6.33 0.60
C ARG A 104 12.13 -7.62 0.76
N ARG A 105 12.75 -8.65 1.34
CA ARG A 105 12.10 -9.94 1.60
C ARG A 105 10.95 -9.81 2.58
N ALA A 106 11.12 -9.05 3.66
CA ALA A 106 10.06 -8.83 4.65
C ALA A 106 8.86 -8.07 4.06
N VAL A 107 9.12 -7.00 3.30
CA VAL A 107 8.06 -6.22 2.62
C VAL A 107 7.37 -7.07 1.55
N ALA A 108 8.12 -7.82 0.75
CA ALA A 108 7.58 -8.73 -0.26
C ALA A 108 6.72 -9.84 0.34
N GLY A 109 7.19 -10.51 1.39
CA GLY A 109 6.46 -11.59 2.05
C GLY A 109 5.17 -11.10 2.71
N PHE A 110 5.20 -9.96 3.39
CA PHE A 110 3.99 -9.38 3.96
C PHE A 110 2.97 -9.02 2.86
N THR A 111 3.44 -8.43 1.76
CA THR A 111 2.55 -8.05 0.65
C THR A 111 2.00 -9.27 -0.08
N ALA A 112 2.78 -10.33 -0.25
CA ALA A 112 2.31 -11.60 -0.80
C ALA A 112 1.18 -12.18 0.06
N GLY A 113 1.37 -12.31 1.38
CA GLY A 113 0.32 -12.77 2.29
C GLY A 113 -0.92 -11.86 2.29
N LEU A 114 -0.73 -10.54 2.20
CA LEU A 114 -1.85 -9.60 2.08
C LEU A 114 -2.67 -9.83 0.80
N LEU A 115 -2.01 -10.10 -0.33
CA LEU A 115 -2.69 -10.45 -1.57
C LEU A 115 -3.41 -11.80 -1.45
N GLU A 116 -2.76 -12.80 -0.87
CA GLU A 116 -3.34 -14.15 -0.72
C GLU A 116 -4.59 -14.16 0.16
N GLU A 117 -4.65 -13.31 1.18
CA GLU A 117 -5.79 -13.21 2.09
C GLU A 117 -6.93 -12.33 1.56
N SER A 118 -6.66 -11.45 0.57
CA SER A 118 -7.62 -10.42 0.17
C SER A 118 -7.97 -10.37 -1.31
N ALA A 119 -7.22 -11.06 -2.18
CA ALA A 119 -7.56 -11.17 -3.59
C ALA A 119 -8.62 -12.24 -3.82
N THR A 120 -9.43 -12.03 -4.85
CA THR A 120 -10.52 -12.90 -5.27
C THR A 120 -10.41 -13.21 -6.75
N ALA A 121 -11.17 -14.20 -7.24
CA ALA A 121 -11.19 -14.55 -8.65
C ALA A 121 -11.71 -13.43 -9.58
N ASP A 122 -12.46 -12.46 -9.01
CA ASP A 122 -12.98 -11.30 -9.74
C ASP A 122 -11.95 -10.16 -9.86
N ASP A 123 -10.80 -10.27 -9.20
CA ASP A 123 -9.78 -9.23 -9.22
C ASP A 123 -8.95 -9.20 -10.50
N VAL A 124 -8.68 -7.98 -10.97
CA VAL A 124 -7.70 -7.68 -12.00
C VAL A 124 -6.54 -6.97 -11.32
N VAL A 125 -5.46 -7.73 -11.08
CA VAL A 125 -4.29 -7.33 -10.30
C VAL A 125 -3.15 -6.92 -11.21
N GLY A 126 -2.90 -5.62 -11.28
CA GLY A 126 -1.74 -5.06 -11.95
C GLY A 126 -0.47 -5.33 -11.17
N LEU A 127 0.57 -5.88 -11.81
CA LEU A 127 1.91 -6.00 -11.23
C LEU A 127 2.88 -5.09 -11.95
N ALA A 128 3.56 -4.25 -11.16
CA ALA A 128 4.76 -3.57 -11.62
C ALA A 128 5.91 -4.56 -11.82
N TRP A 129 7.08 -4.05 -12.19
CA TRP A 129 8.28 -4.85 -12.32
C TRP A 129 9.45 -4.23 -11.55
N GLY A 130 10.32 -5.09 -11.02
CA GLY A 130 11.52 -4.69 -10.30
C GLY A 130 11.82 -5.64 -9.13
N ARG A 131 12.99 -5.45 -8.52
CA ARG A 131 13.56 -6.33 -7.47
C ARG A 131 12.56 -6.76 -6.38
N THR A 132 11.75 -5.84 -5.86
CA THR A 132 10.80 -6.16 -4.77
C THR A 132 9.59 -6.93 -5.28
N ILE A 133 9.09 -6.59 -6.46
CA ILE A 133 7.94 -7.27 -7.06
C ILE A 133 8.33 -8.69 -7.50
N SER A 134 9.57 -8.89 -7.99
CA SER A 134 10.09 -10.23 -8.29
C SER A 134 10.09 -11.13 -7.06
N GLN A 135 10.52 -10.60 -5.90
CA GLN A 135 10.47 -11.35 -4.64
C GLN A 135 9.03 -11.65 -4.21
N LEU A 136 8.10 -10.71 -4.37
CA LEU A 136 6.69 -10.94 -4.09
C LEU A 136 6.14 -12.06 -4.97
N ALA A 137 6.37 -12.00 -6.28
CA ALA A 137 5.89 -13.01 -7.22
C ALA A 137 6.46 -14.41 -6.94
N ALA A 138 7.70 -14.49 -6.41
CA ALA A 138 8.32 -15.75 -6.00
C ALA A 138 7.78 -16.31 -4.67
N LEU A 139 7.11 -15.48 -3.86
CA LEU A 139 6.55 -15.87 -2.56
C LEU A 139 5.04 -16.21 -2.63
N LEU A 140 4.36 -15.84 -3.71
CA LEU A 140 2.98 -16.25 -3.95
C LEU A 140 2.89 -17.77 -4.15
N SER A 141 1.90 -18.39 -3.52
CA SER A 141 1.70 -19.84 -3.54
C SER A 141 0.24 -20.27 -3.36
N ALA A 142 -0.63 -19.40 -2.81
CA ALA A 142 -2.04 -19.70 -2.64
C ALA A 142 -2.81 -19.60 -3.97
N GLY A 143 -3.84 -20.44 -4.14
CA GLY A 143 -4.73 -20.37 -5.29
C GLY A 143 -5.63 -19.13 -5.24
N LEU A 144 -5.39 -18.16 -6.12
CA LEU A 144 -6.17 -16.91 -6.18
C LEU A 144 -7.20 -16.93 -7.31
N GLY A 145 -6.89 -17.56 -8.44
CA GLY A 145 -7.79 -17.64 -9.60
C GLY A 145 -8.12 -16.29 -10.25
N CYS A 146 -7.34 -15.26 -9.96
CA CYS A 146 -7.55 -13.90 -10.44
C CYS A 146 -6.95 -13.67 -11.84
N ARG A 147 -6.91 -12.41 -12.29
CA ARG A 147 -6.17 -12.01 -13.49
C ARG A 147 -5.01 -11.09 -13.12
N PHE A 148 -3.78 -11.51 -13.40
CA PHE A 148 -2.63 -10.64 -13.31
C PHE A 148 -2.39 -9.89 -14.63
N VAL A 149 -2.09 -8.60 -14.53
CA VAL A 149 -1.85 -7.72 -15.69
C VAL A 149 -0.50 -7.03 -15.53
N GLN A 150 0.31 -7.04 -16.58
CA GLN A 150 1.56 -6.28 -16.63
C GLN A 150 1.27 -4.77 -16.63
N LEU A 151 1.82 -4.01 -15.68
CA LEU A 151 1.57 -2.56 -15.60
C LEU A 151 2.40 -1.72 -16.55
N SER A 152 3.59 -2.17 -16.95
CA SER A 152 4.48 -1.36 -17.78
C SER A 152 5.31 -2.19 -18.73
N GLY A 153 5.82 -1.57 -19.79
CA GLY A 153 6.81 -2.18 -20.66
C GLY A 153 8.07 -2.61 -19.89
N ALA A 154 8.88 -3.43 -20.53
CA ALA A 154 10.08 -3.99 -19.94
C ALA A 154 11.31 -3.10 -20.17
N LEU A 155 12.25 -3.12 -19.23
CA LEU A 155 13.61 -2.62 -19.42
C LEU A 155 14.57 -3.74 -18.99
N PRO A 156 15.55 -4.15 -19.81
CA PRO A 156 16.57 -5.09 -19.35
C PRO A 156 17.36 -4.50 -18.17
N ARG A 157 17.53 -5.27 -17.10
CA ARG A 157 18.34 -4.89 -15.95
C ARG A 157 19.34 -5.99 -15.59
N PRO A 158 20.62 -5.66 -15.33
CA PRO A 158 21.61 -6.66 -14.94
C PRO A 158 21.30 -7.33 -13.59
N ASP A 159 20.58 -6.63 -12.71
CA ASP A 159 20.28 -7.03 -11.33
C ASP A 159 18.92 -7.74 -11.17
N VAL A 160 18.19 -7.94 -12.27
CA VAL A 160 16.90 -8.64 -12.29
C VAL A 160 16.93 -9.65 -13.43
N GLU A 161 17.00 -10.94 -13.08
CA GLU A 161 17.10 -12.03 -14.06
C GLU A 161 15.84 -12.17 -14.93
N GLU A 162 14.67 -11.82 -14.39
CA GLU A 162 13.38 -12.04 -15.02
C GLU A 162 12.81 -10.77 -15.66
N SER A 163 12.27 -10.92 -16.87
CA SER A 163 11.52 -9.85 -17.53
C SER A 163 10.18 -9.58 -16.85
N ALA A 164 9.56 -8.42 -17.12
CA ALA A 164 8.21 -8.10 -16.64
C ALA A 164 7.18 -9.16 -17.06
N VAL A 165 7.31 -9.70 -18.28
CA VAL A 165 6.44 -10.76 -18.81
C VAL A 165 6.58 -12.04 -17.99
N GLU A 166 7.81 -12.45 -17.70
CA GLU A 166 8.10 -13.67 -16.93
C GLU A 166 7.57 -13.56 -15.50
N LEU A 167 7.78 -12.41 -14.86
CA LEU A 167 7.29 -12.14 -13.51
C LEU A 167 5.78 -12.33 -13.41
N VAL A 168 5.02 -11.72 -14.33
CA VAL A 168 3.55 -11.76 -14.32
C VAL A 168 3.05 -13.17 -14.58
N ARG A 169 3.69 -13.90 -15.51
CA ARG A 169 3.35 -15.30 -15.79
C ARG A 169 3.61 -16.21 -14.62
N ARG A 170 4.78 -16.09 -13.97
CA ARG A 170 5.10 -16.89 -12.78
C ARG A 170 4.09 -16.64 -11.65
N ALA A 171 3.72 -15.38 -11.39
CA ALA A 171 2.71 -15.06 -10.38
C ALA A 171 1.36 -15.71 -10.71
N ALA A 172 0.97 -15.71 -12.00
CA ALA A 172 -0.24 -16.35 -12.44
C ALA A 172 -0.20 -17.88 -12.28
N GLU A 173 0.88 -18.53 -12.72
CA GLU A 173 1.08 -19.97 -12.62
C GLU A 173 1.08 -20.45 -11.17
N ALA A 174 1.82 -19.77 -10.29
CA ALA A 174 1.95 -20.12 -8.87
C ALA A 174 0.62 -20.05 -8.11
N THR A 175 -0.36 -19.31 -8.63
CA THR A 175 -1.63 -19.04 -7.95
C THR A 175 -2.85 -19.57 -8.71
N GLY A 176 -2.65 -20.34 -9.78
CA GLY A 176 -3.75 -20.81 -10.65
C GLY A 176 -4.56 -19.68 -11.29
N SER A 177 -3.93 -18.52 -11.49
CA SER A 177 -4.52 -17.31 -12.08
C SER A 177 -4.20 -17.20 -13.58
N SER A 178 -4.77 -16.21 -14.25
CA SER A 178 -4.44 -15.86 -15.65
C SER A 178 -3.47 -14.68 -15.74
N ALA A 179 -2.75 -14.56 -16.86
CA ALA A 179 -1.79 -13.49 -17.10
C ALA A 179 -2.08 -12.74 -18.42
N THR A 180 -2.22 -11.42 -18.36
CA THR A 180 -2.21 -10.50 -19.51
C THR A 180 -0.87 -9.77 -19.54
N THR A 181 -0.11 -9.95 -20.62
CA THR A 181 1.24 -9.40 -20.78
C THR A 181 1.40 -8.78 -22.16
N PHE A 182 2.37 -7.88 -22.32
CA PHE A 182 2.68 -7.27 -23.61
C PHE A 182 4.19 -7.08 -23.79
N TYR A 183 4.62 -7.10 -25.06
CA TYR A 183 6.03 -7.01 -25.44
C TYR A 183 6.33 -5.63 -26.00
N ALA A 184 6.60 -4.68 -25.10
CA ALA A 184 7.04 -3.34 -25.45
C ALA A 184 8.13 -2.86 -24.48
N PRO A 185 9.04 -1.97 -24.92
CA PRO A 185 9.92 -1.25 -24.01
C PRO A 185 9.11 -0.37 -23.05
N LEU A 186 9.63 -0.15 -21.84
CA LEU A 186 9.04 0.78 -20.87
C LEU A 186 8.89 2.19 -21.45
N ALA A 187 9.98 2.69 -22.03
CA ALA A 187 10.08 4.03 -22.59
C ALA A 187 10.69 3.98 -23.99
N VAL A 188 10.25 4.88 -24.86
CA VAL A 188 10.80 5.04 -26.23
C VAL A 188 11.30 6.47 -26.47
N PRO A 189 12.10 6.72 -27.52
CA PRO A 189 12.67 8.05 -27.76
C PRO A 189 11.65 9.15 -28.04
N ASP A 190 10.48 8.82 -28.61
CA ASP A 190 9.51 9.79 -29.09
C ASP A 190 8.06 9.26 -29.04
N ALA A 191 7.10 10.18 -29.01
CA ALA A 191 5.67 9.88 -28.92
C ALA A 191 5.13 9.10 -30.13
N VAL A 192 5.66 9.35 -31.33
CA VAL A 192 5.20 8.67 -32.56
C VAL A 192 5.50 7.17 -32.48
N THR A 193 6.68 6.81 -31.99
CA THR A 193 7.06 5.43 -31.72
C THR A 193 6.16 4.80 -30.65
N ALA A 194 5.85 5.54 -29.57
CA ALA A 194 4.99 5.04 -28.50
C ALA A 194 3.57 4.78 -29.00
N ASP A 195 3.01 5.68 -29.79
CA ASP A 195 1.68 5.54 -30.37
C ASP A 195 1.61 4.39 -31.37
N GLY A 196 2.65 4.20 -32.18
CA GLY A 196 2.77 3.02 -33.06
C GLY A 196 2.76 1.70 -32.29
N LEU A 197 3.47 1.63 -31.15
CA LEU A 197 3.46 0.46 -30.28
C LEU A 197 2.10 0.28 -29.60
N ARG A 198 1.50 1.34 -29.06
CA ARG A 198 0.17 1.30 -28.43
C ARG A 198 -0.92 0.85 -29.41
N ALA A 199 -0.79 1.19 -30.70
CA ALA A 199 -1.74 0.80 -31.74
C ALA A 199 -1.54 -0.63 -32.27
N GLN A 200 -0.41 -1.28 -31.98
CA GLN A 200 -0.19 -2.67 -32.34
C GLN A 200 -1.20 -3.55 -31.58
N SER A 201 -1.94 -4.41 -32.29
CA SER A 201 -3.13 -5.09 -31.75
C SER A 201 -2.89 -5.81 -30.42
N GLY A 202 -1.81 -6.59 -30.30
CA GLY A 202 -1.50 -7.35 -29.09
C GLY A 202 -1.14 -6.46 -27.89
N ILE A 203 -0.44 -5.35 -28.14
CA ILE A 203 -0.15 -4.34 -27.11
C ILE A 203 -1.43 -3.60 -26.72
N SER A 204 -2.21 -3.13 -27.70
CA SER A 204 -3.46 -2.41 -27.47
C SER A 204 -4.46 -3.22 -26.64
N GLU A 205 -4.63 -4.51 -26.95
CA GLU A 205 -5.54 -5.41 -26.23
C GLU A 205 -5.09 -5.61 -24.78
N ALA A 206 -3.78 -5.76 -24.54
CA ALA A 206 -3.25 -5.89 -23.20
C ALA A 206 -3.36 -4.59 -22.39
N LEU A 207 -3.09 -3.43 -23.02
CA LEU A 207 -3.22 -2.12 -22.37
C LEU A 207 -4.67 -1.79 -22.01
N ALA A 208 -5.66 -2.28 -22.76
CA ALA A 208 -7.08 -2.08 -22.45
C ALA A 208 -7.49 -2.73 -21.10
N GLU A 209 -6.76 -3.74 -20.63
CA GLU A 209 -7.01 -4.34 -19.31
C GLU A 209 -6.60 -3.42 -18.15
N LEU A 210 -5.78 -2.40 -18.40
CA LEU A 210 -5.35 -1.44 -17.37
C LEU A 210 -6.49 -0.53 -16.89
N ASP A 211 -7.53 -0.34 -17.70
CA ASP A 211 -8.74 0.38 -17.29
C ASP A 211 -9.64 -0.45 -16.35
N ARG A 212 -9.34 -1.76 -16.20
CA ARG A 212 -10.12 -2.71 -15.42
C ARG A 212 -9.47 -3.06 -14.08
N LEU A 213 -8.34 -2.45 -13.76
CA LEU A 213 -7.59 -2.73 -12.53
C LEU A 213 -8.49 -2.54 -11.30
N THR A 214 -8.64 -3.61 -10.53
CA THR A 214 -9.24 -3.55 -9.18
C THR A 214 -8.16 -3.30 -8.14
N ARG A 215 -6.95 -3.81 -8.42
CA ARG A 215 -5.76 -3.65 -7.58
C ARG A 215 -4.51 -3.46 -8.43
N ALA A 216 -3.57 -2.67 -7.94
CA ALA A 216 -2.25 -2.51 -8.54
C ALA A 216 -1.17 -2.63 -7.46
N VAL A 217 -0.14 -3.42 -7.70
CA VAL A 217 1.01 -3.58 -6.80
C VAL A 217 2.22 -2.94 -7.46
N VAL A 218 2.65 -1.81 -6.89
CA VAL A 218 3.73 -0.97 -7.43
C VAL A 218 4.90 -0.91 -6.46
N SER A 219 6.07 -0.57 -6.98
CA SER A 219 7.24 -0.26 -6.15
C SER A 219 7.64 1.20 -6.31
N VAL A 220 7.99 1.86 -5.21
CA VAL A 220 8.45 3.24 -5.22
C VAL A 220 9.88 3.32 -5.77
N GLY A 221 10.08 4.01 -6.89
CA GLY A 221 11.40 4.35 -7.41
C GLY A 221 11.84 5.74 -6.91
N ALA A 222 13.07 5.84 -6.41
CA ALA A 222 13.69 7.15 -6.15
C ALA A 222 14.39 7.64 -7.42
N TRP A 223 14.28 8.94 -7.72
CA TRP A 223 14.85 9.52 -8.94
C TRP A 223 16.38 9.69 -8.84
N SER A 224 17.08 8.57 -8.79
CA SER A 224 18.54 8.45 -8.75
C SER A 224 19.00 7.19 -9.50
N PRO A 225 20.22 7.17 -10.06
CA PRO A 225 20.75 6.03 -10.80
C PRO A 225 20.64 4.71 -10.02
N GLY A 226 20.14 3.65 -10.69
CA GLY A 226 19.95 2.33 -10.07
C GLY A 226 18.71 2.20 -9.19
N GLU A 227 18.07 3.30 -8.80
CA GLU A 227 16.87 3.32 -7.95
C GLU A 227 15.57 3.61 -8.71
N SER A 228 15.65 4.21 -9.90
CA SER A 228 14.53 4.43 -10.82
C SER A 228 14.78 3.74 -12.16
N THR A 229 13.82 2.89 -12.56
CA THR A 229 13.84 2.20 -13.85
C THR A 229 13.57 3.19 -14.99
N ALA A 230 12.65 4.14 -14.81
CA ALA A 230 12.41 5.17 -15.81
C ALA A 230 13.66 6.01 -16.05
N LEU A 231 14.32 6.50 -14.99
CA LEU A 231 15.58 7.26 -15.11
C LEU A 231 16.64 6.45 -15.86
N ASP A 232 16.81 5.18 -15.51
CA ASP A 232 17.82 4.31 -16.11
C ASP A 232 17.56 4.04 -17.60
N SER A 233 16.32 4.15 -18.07
CA SER A 233 15.95 4.00 -19.48
C SER A 233 16.26 5.22 -20.36
N LEU A 234 16.56 6.38 -19.76
CA LEU A 234 16.68 7.66 -20.45
C LEU A 234 18.12 8.04 -20.77
N GLY A 235 18.30 8.87 -21.80
CA GLY A 235 19.56 9.54 -22.10
C GLY A 235 19.84 10.72 -21.16
N ASP A 236 21.11 11.17 -21.11
CA ASP A 236 21.55 12.18 -20.14
C ASP A 236 20.78 13.51 -20.22
N ALA A 237 20.40 13.95 -21.42
CA ALA A 237 19.64 15.19 -21.61
C ALA A 237 18.24 15.13 -20.94
N ASP A 238 17.53 14.01 -21.09
CA ASP A 238 16.23 13.79 -20.46
C ASP A 238 16.38 13.73 -18.93
N ARG A 239 17.41 13.02 -18.43
CA ARG A 239 17.70 12.94 -16.98
C ARG A 239 17.91 14.32 -16.36
N HIS A 240 18.71 15.18 -17.02
CA HIS A 240 18.95 16.55 -16.54
C HIS A 240 17.68 17.39 -16.56
N THR A 241 16.92 17.32 -17.66
CA THR A 241 15.67 18.08 -17.83
C THR A 241 14.65 17.71 -16.75
N LEU A 242 14.45 16.42 -16.49
CA LEU A 242 13.49 15.93 -15.49
C LEU A 242 13.94 16.21 -14.06
N SER A 243 15.24 16.13 -13.79
CA SER A 243 15.79 16.53 -12.49
C SER A 243 15.59 18.03 -12.25
N ALA A 244 15.80 18.86 -13.29
CA ALA A 244 15.54 20.30 -13.22
C ALA A 244 14.05 20.64 -13.09
N ALA A 245 13.17 19.81 -13.65
CA ALA A 245 11.72 19.89 -13.46
C ALA A 245 11.26 19.46 -12.04
N GLY A 246 12.16 18.92 -11.22
CA GLY A 246 11.90 18.59 -9.82
C GLY A 246 11.33 17.18 -9.60
N VAL A 247 11.53 16.25 -10.54
CA VAL A 247 11.18 14.84 -10.33
C VAL A 247 12.02 14.25 -9.20
N VAL A 248 11.36 13.63 -8.23
CA VAL A 248 12.02 12.97 -7.08
C VAL A 248 11.62 11.50 -6.94
N ALA A 249 10.51 11.10 -7.56
CA ALA A 249 9.98 9.75 -7.48
C ALA A 249 9.35 9.30 -8.79
N GLU A 250 9.22 7.99 -8.93
CA GLU A 250 8.35 7.38 -9.92
C GLU A 250 7.62 6.14 -9.39
N ILE A 251 6.49 5.83 -10.03
CA ILE A 251 5.82 4.53 -9.94
C ILE A 251 5.44 4.11 -11.36
N THR A 252 6.05 3.02 -11.85
CA THR A 252 5.76 2.45 -13.19
C THR A 252 5.78 3.49 -14.33
N GLY A 253 6.76 4.40 -14.34
CA GLY A 253 6.86 5.46 -15.36
C GLY A 253 6.03 6.73 -15.09
N VAL A 254 5.19 6.75 -14.06
CA VAL A 254 4.51 7.97 -13.59
C VAL A 254 5.47 8.76 -12.73
N LEU A 255 5.87 9.94 -13.20
CA LEU A 255 6.85 10.80 -12.54
C LEU A 255 6.19 11.75 -11.54
N LEU A 256 6.79 11.89 -10.36
CA LEU A 256 6.25 12.71 -9.29
C LEU A 256 7.28 13.69 -8.75
N GLY A 257 6.84 14.93 -8.56
CA GLY A 257 7.57 15.95 -7.83
C GLY A 257 7.48 15.78 -6.32
N ARG A 258 8.26 16.56 -5.57
CA ARG A 258 8.31 16.46 -4.09
C ARG A 258 6.95 16.63 -3.43
N ASP A 259 6.08 17.49 -3.96
CA ASP A 259 4.73 17.73 -3.44
C ASP A 259 3.72 16.65 -3.85
N GLY A 260 4.14 15.62 -4.57
CA GLY A 260 3.29 14.55 -5.08
C GLY A 260 2.57 14.89 -6.38
N ARG A 261 2.82 16.06 -6.98
CA ARG A 261 2.26 16.40 -8.30
C ARG A 261 2.92 15.56 -9.39
N GLU A 262 2.09 15.09 -10.32
CA GLU A 262 2.55 14.41 -11.52
C GLU A 262 3.25 15.38 -12.47
N ILE A 263 4.44 14.99 -12.93
CA ILE A 263 5.24 15.75 -13.90
C ILE A 263 5.11 15.07 -15.25
N ASP A 264 4.27 15.67 -16.10
CA ASP A 264 3.84 15.12 -17.38
C ASP A 264 4.85 15.37 -18.50
N ALA A 265 6.06 14.83 -18.36
CA ALA A 265 7.17 15.08 -19.29
C ALA A 265 7.64 13.82 -20.05
N LEU A 266 7.17 12.63 -19.66
CA LEU A 266 7.47 11.36 -20.34
C LEU A 266 6.23 10.55 -20.71
N SER A 267 5.02 10.97 -20.32
CA SER A 267 3.83 10.12 -20.42
C SER A 267 3.55 9.66 -21.85
N ASP A 268 3.78 10.53 -22.83
CA ASP A 268 3.61 10.26 -24.26
C ASP A 268 4.61 9.23 -24.79
N ARG A 269 5.73 9.02 -24.10
CA ARG A 269 6.81 8.08 -24.42
C ARG A 269 6.80 6.79 -23.60
N ILE A 270 5.97 6.68 -22.56
CA ILE A 270 5.85 5.48 -21.71
C ILE A 270 4.78 4.52 -22.28
N VAL A 271 5.14 3.25 -22.48
CA VAL A 271 4.18 2.20 -22.84
C VAL A 271 3.79 1.43 -21.57
N GLY A 272 2.62 1.75 -21.01
CA GLY A 272 2.16 1.15 -19.76
C GLY A 272 0.98 1.91 -19.15
N VAL A 273 0.75 1.64 -17.86
CA VAL A 273 -0.28 2.27 -17.04
C VAL A 273 -0.01 3.75 -16.86
N THR A 274 -1.09 4.53 -16.91
CA THR A 274 -1.05 5.98 -16.70
C THR A 274 -1.32 6.33 -15.24
N GLY A 275 -0.90 7.54 -14.81
CA GLY A 275 -1.24 8.06 -13.49
C GLY A 275 -2.77 8.16 -13.27
N ALA A 276 -3.53 8.45 -14.33
CA ALA A 276 -4.98 8.48 -14.29
C ALA A 276 -5.61 7.10 -14.01
N GLN A 277 -5.13 6.05 -14.68
CA GLN A 277 -5.58 4.67 -14.44
C GLN A 277 -5.23 4.20 -13.03
N LEU A 278 -4.02 4.51 -12.55
CA LEU A 278 -3.64 4.19 -11.16
C LEU A 278 -4.55 4.92 -10.16
N ARG A 279 -4.87 6.20 -10.36
CA ARG A 279 -5.83 6.93 -9.50
C ARG A 279 -7.24 6.34 -9.52
N ALA A 280 -7.67 5.78 -10.65
CA ALA A 280 -8.97 5.13 -10.78
C ALA A 280 -9.00 3.73 -10.14
N THR A 281 -7.84 3.12 -9.92
CA THR A 281 -7.71 1.78 -9.32
C THR A 281 -8.09 1.83 -7.83
N PRO A 282 -9.07 1.03 -7.36
CA PRO A 282 -9.52 1.07 -5.97
C PRO A 282 -8.46 0.75 -4.91
N ASP A 283 -7.53 -0.17 -5.22
CA ASP A 283 -6.45 -0.56 -4.31
C ASP A 283 -5.08 -0.50 -4.97
N VAL A 284 -4.37 0.61 -4.81
CA VAL A 284 -2.96 0.73 -5.20
C VAL A 284 -2.08 0.48 -3.98
N VAL A 285 -1.41 -0.66 -4.00
CA VAL A 285 -0.45 -1.11 -2.97
C VAL A 285 0.96 -0.72 -3.39
N ALA A 286 1.54 0.25 -2.70
CA ALA A 286 2.94 0.64 -2.91
C ALA A 286 3.85 -0.08 -1.93
N MET A 287 4.89 -0.70 -2.47
CA MET A 287 5.97 -1.33 -1.73
C MET A 287 7.19 -0.40 -1.74
N ALA A 288 7.70 -0.08 -0.55
CA ALA A 288 8.87 0.79 -0.39
C ALA A 288 9.90 0.14 0.55
N CYS A 289 11.14 0.04 0.09
CA CYS A 289 12.26 -0.52 0.84
C CYS A 289 13.56 0.22 0.53
N GLY A 290 14.47 0.27 1.50
CA GLY A 290 15.74 0.99 1.40
C GLY A 290 15.62 2.44 1.86
N ASP A 291 16.47 2.82 2.80
CA ASP A 291 16.34 4.10 3.53
C ASP A 291 16.48 5.34 2.64
N LEU A 292 17.23 5.22 1.53
CA LEU A 292 17.43 6.29 0.55
C LEU A 292 16.13 6.72 -0.17
N ARG A 293 15.03 5.97 -0.03
CA ARG A 293 13.76 6.24 -0.71
C ARG A 293 12.78 7.07 0.10
N ALA A 294 13.20 7.67 1.22
CA ALA A 294 12.31 8.41 2.12
C ALA A 294 11.58 9.56 1.41
N GLU A 295 12.32 10.43 0.72
CA GLU A 295 11.74 11.55 -0.03
C GLU A 295 10.81 11.08 -1.15
N ALA A 296 11.23 10.05 -1.88
CA ALA A 296 10.45 9.50 -2.99
C ALA A 296 9.14 8.85 -2.51
N THR A 297 9.21 8.14 -1.39
CA THR A 297 8.04 7.50 -0.77
C THR A 297 7.08 8.57 -0.25
N ALA A 298 7.57 9.62 0.39
CA ALA A 298 6.73 10.74 0.82
C ALA A 298 6.03 11.43 -0.37
N ALA A 299 6.73 11.63 -1.49
CA ALA A 299 6.15 12.17 -2.72
C ALA A 299 5.05 11.27 -3.30
N VAL A 300 5.30 9.95 -3.38
CA VAL A 300 4.31 8.96 -3.82
C VAL A 300 3.06 8.98 -2.93
N LEU A 301 3.23 9.04 -1.61
CA LEU A 301 2.10 9.09 -0.69
C LEU A 301 1.29 10.40 -0.84
N ARG A 302 1.98 11.54 -1.02
CA ARG A 302 1.32 12.84 -1.25
C ARG A 302 0.54 12.93 -2.55
N SER A 303 0.87 12.10 -3.55
CA SER A 303 0.17 12.09 -4.84
C SER A 303 -1.30 11.68 -4.74
N GLY A 304 -1.69 10.99 -3.66
CA GLY A 304 -3.03 10.41 -3.50
C GLY A 304 -3.31 9.21 -4.41
N ILE A 305 -2.33 8.76 -5.21
CA ILE A 305 -2.45 7.57 -6.06
C ILE A 305 -2.48 6.30 -5.21
N VAL A 306 -1.70 6.26 -4.14
CA VAL A 306 -1.50 5.07 -3.31
C VAL A 306 -2.55 5.00 -2.21
N SER A 307 -3.27 3.87 -2.14
CA SER A 307 -4.21 3.59 -1.05
C SER A 307 -3.57 2.82 0.10
N THR A 308 -2.59 1.96 -0.20
CA THR A 308 -1.96 1.08 0.78
C THR A 308 -0.43 1.18 0.69
N LEU A 309 0.25 1.45 1.80
CA LEU A 309 1.71 1.39 1.87
C LEU A 309 2.16 0.13 2.61
N VAL A 310 3.12 -0.60 2.06
CA VAL A 310 3.88 -1.64 2.78
C VAL A 310 5.35 -1.26 2.79
N THR A 311 5.92 -1.08 3.98
CA THR A 311 7.31 -0.67 4.17
C THR A 311 7.90 -1.24 5.46
N HIS A 312 9.14 -0.88 5.80
CA HIS A 312 9.83 -1.30 7.02
C HIS A 312 10.08 -0.13 7.99
N SER A 313 10.39 -0.47 9.24
CA SER A 313 10.47 0.51 10.34
C SER A 313 11.47 1.65 10.13
N SER A 314 12.65 1.38 9.55
CA SER A 314 13.67 2.41 9.31
C SER A 314 13.18 3.46 8.30
N LEU A 315 12.75 3.01 7.11
CA LEU A 315 12.21 3.89 6.08
C LEU A 315 10.93 4.62 6.54
N ALA A 316 10.04 3.96 7.28
CA ALA A 316 8.85 4.60 7.84
C ALA A 316 9.18 5.82 8.70
N ARG A 317 10.21 5.74 9.56
CA ARG A 317 10.67 6.89 10.37
C ARG A 317 11.22 8.01 9.49
N ALA A 318 12.09 7.66 8.53
CA ALA A 318 12.66 8.64 7.62
C ALA A 318 11.58 9.36 6.78
N VAL A 319 10.55 8.64 6.32
CA VAL A 319 9.39 9.22 5.62
C VAL A 319 8.63 10.18 6.54
N LEU A 320 8.42 9.82 7.81
CA LEU A 320 7.77 10.68 8.80
C LEU A 320 8.60 11.91 9.22
N GLU A 321 9.88 11.98 8.85
CA GLU A 321 10.76 13.14 9.06
C GLU A 321 10.87 14.05 7.84
N THR A 322 10.39 13.61 6.66
CA THR A 322 10.38 14.44 5.45
C THR A 322 9.55 15.72 5.66
N ALA A 323 9.85 16.78 4.92
CA ALA A 323 9.06 18.01 4.90
C ALA A 323 7.71 17.81 4.19
#